data_AF-A0A2V7TV65-F1
#
_entry.id   AF-A0A2V7TV65-F1
#
_cell.length_a   1.000
_cell.length_b   1.000
_cell.length_c   1.000
_cell.angle_alpha   90.00
_cell.angle_beta   90.00
_cell.angle_gamma   90.00
#
_symmetry.space_group_name_H-M   'P 1'
#
loop_
_entity.id
_entity.type
_entity.pdbx_description
1 polymer ?
#
loop_
_entity_poly.entity_id
_entity_poly.type
_entity_poly.pdbx_seq_one_letter_code
_entity_poly.pdbx_strand_id
1 'polypeptide(L)'
;MNGNTFRTLEFETIRALVLSHVGSAPGRARISTLRPLTEVGEVREALARTTEGVTLLRRVGRQPYHDLPDVLALLPTARVEGMHLEPRELSDVASFIEGGMEIASRVARIE
;
A
#
# COMPACT_ATOMS: atom_id res chain seq x y z
N MET A 1 20.57 -14.79 -4.24
CA MET A 1 21.21 -13.59 -4.82
C MET A 1 22.15 -12.97 -3.78
N ASN A 2 23.24 -12.30 -4.20
CA ASN A 2 24.20 -11.67 -3.29
C ASN A 2 24.17 -10.13 -3.39
N GLY A 3 24.80 -9.44 -2.43
CA GLY A 3 24.77 -7.97 -2.38
C GLY A 3 25.42 -7.27 -3.58
N ASN A 4 26.36 -7.92 -4.27
CA ASN A 4 26.98 -7.37 -5.49
C ASN A 4 25.95 -7.28 -6.62
N THR A 5 25.10 -8.31 -6.78
CA THR A 5 24.01 -8.32 -7.75
C THR A 5 23.04 -7.16 -7.55
N PHE A 6 22.60 -6.89 -6.31
CA PHE A 6 21.66 -5.80 -6.04
C PHE A 6 22.23 -4.42 -6.31
N ARG A 7 23.53 -4.22 -6.06
CA ARG A 7 24.22 -2.97 -6.41
C ARG A 7 24.33 -2.81 -7.92
N THR A 8 24.76 -3.84 -8.65
CA THR A 8 24.88 -3.78 -10.12
C THR A 8 23.55 -3.53 -10.81
N LEU A 9 22.46 -4.09 -10.29
CA LEU A 9 21.10 -3.89 -10.81
C LEU A 9 20.39 -2.65 -10.23
N GLU A 10 21.07 -1.86 -9.39
CA GLU A 10 20.53 -0.69 -8.71
C GLU A 10 19.19 -0.95 -7.99
N PHE A 11 19.02 -2.15 -7.44
CA PHE A 11 17.75 -2.59 -6.86
C PHE A 11 17.24 -1.63 -5.79
N GLU A 12 18.13 -1.15 -4.93
CA GLU A 12 17.81 -0.21 -3.85
C GLU A 12 17.36 1.17 -4.39
N THR A 13 17.98 1.64 -5.47
CA THR A 13 17.59 2.89 -6.15
C THR A 13 16.18 2.76 -6.75
N ILE A 14 15.90 1.65 -7.43
CA ILE A 14 14.58 1.36 -8.01
C ILE A 14 13.52 1.26 -6.90
N ARG A 15 13.84 0.56 -5.79
CA ARG A 15 12.92 0.45 -4.65
C ARG A 15 12.61 1.81 -4.02
N ALA A 16 13.61 2.69 -3.91
CA ALA A 16 13.41 4.05 -3.42
C ALA A 16 12.51 4.88 -4.35
N LEU A 17 12.68 4.76 -5.67
CA LEU A 17 11.80 5.40 -6.65
C LEU A 17 10.35 4.88 -6.54
N VAL A 18 10.15 3.57 -6.37
CA VAL A 18 8.81 3.02 -6.15
C VAL A 18 8.22 3.57 -4.85
N LEU A 19 8.99 3.63 -3.77
CA LEU A 19 8.56 4.18 -2.48
C LEU A 19 8.04 5.61 -2.57
N SER A 20 8.63 6.46 -3.42
CA SER A 20 8.15 7.86 -3.59
C SER A 20 6.76 7.96 -4.23
N HIS A 21 6.25 6.88 -4.84
CA HIS A 21 4.91 6.81 -5.42
C HIS A 21 3.89 6.09 -4.53
N VAL A 22 4.29 5.57 -3.36
CA VAL A 22 3.38 4.82 -2.50
C VAL A 22 2.54 5.76 -1.63
N GLY A 23 1.22 5.70 -1.80
CA GLY A 23 0.29 6.57 -1.07
C GLY A 23 -0.31 6.01 0.22
N SER A 24 0.07 4.81 0.68
CA SER A 24 -0.44 4.24 1.93
C SER A 24 0.66 3.71 2.84
N ALA A 25 0.46 3.77 4.16
CA ALA A 25 1.41 3.24 5.13
C ALA A 25 1.64 1.72 4.99
N PRO A 26 0.60 0.86 4.83
CA PRO A 26 0.79 -0.56 4.57
C PRO A 26 1.55 -0.83 3.27
N GLY A 27 1.30 -0.03 2.23
CA GLY A 27 2.05 -0.10 0.97
C GLY A 27 3.52 0.21 1.19
N ARG A 28 3.83 1.27 1.96
CA ARG A 28 5.21 1.68 2.26
C ARG A 28 5.94 0.58 3.03
N ALA A 29 5.31 0.01 4.05
CA ALA A 29 5.84 -1.12 4.80
C ALA A 29 6.15 -2.31 3.87
N ARG A 30 5.21 -2.68 2.99
CA ARG A 30 5.38 -3.78 2.03
C ARG A 30 6.54 -3.55 1.04
N ILE A 31 6.66 -2.34 0.48
CA ILE A 31 7.74 -2.04 -0.47
C ILE A 31 9.09 -1.91 0.24
N SER A 32 9.13 -1.37 1.46
CA SER A 32 10.39 -1.21 2.23
C SER A 32 11.11 -2.54 2.48
N THR A 33 10.36 -3.63 2.62
CA THR A 33 10.87 -4.98 2.85
C THR A 33 10.94 -5.83 1.58
N LEU A 34 10.59 -5.26 0.42
CA LEU A 34 10.56 -5.98 -0.86
C LEU A 34 11.94 -6.58 -1.18
N ARG A 35 11.93 -7.84 -1.62
CA ARG A 35 13.08 -8.58 -2.12
C ARG A 35 12.71 -9.26 -3.44
N PRO A 36 13.68 -9.50 -4.33
CA PRO A 36 13.40 -10.26 -5.54
C PRO A 36 12.90 -11.67 -5.21
N LEU A 37 11.84 -12.09 -5.89
CA LEU A 37 11.28 -13.43 -5.81
C LEU A 37 12.12 -14.38 -6.67
N THR A 38 12.32 -15.60 -6.18
CA THR A 38 13.10 -16.64 -6.90
C THR A 38 12.25 -17.81 -7.36
N GLU A 39 11.05 -17.96 -6.81
CA GLU A 39 10.12 -19.02 -7.19
C GLU A 39 9.25 -18.58 -8.37
N VAL A 40 9.21 -19.39 -9.43
CA VAL A 40 8.51 -19.07 -10.68
C VAL A 40 7.02 -18.82 -10.44
N GLY A 41 6.38 -19.59 -9.55
CA GLY A 41 4.98 -19.41 -9.19
C GLY A 41 4.71 -18.03 -8.57
N GLU A 42 5.49 -17.66 -7.55
CA GLU A 42 5.39 -16.37 -6.87
C GLU A 42 5.66 -15.20 -7.82
N VAL A 43 6.64 -15.33 -8.71
CA VAL A 43 6.95 -14.32 -9.74
C VAL A 43 5.75 -14.12 -10.66
N ARG A 44 5.14 -15.21 -11.15
CA ARG A 44 3.95 -15.13 -12.02
C ARG A 44 2.78 -14.45 -11.33
N GLU A 45 2.50 -14.81 -10.08
CA GLU A 45 1.43 -14.19 -9.30
C GLU A 45 1.68 -12.70 -9.02
N ALA A 46 2.93 -12.33 -8.69
CA ALA A 46 3.31 -10.93 -8.47
C ALA A 46 3.15 -10.10 -9.76
N LEU A 47 3.57 -10.64 -10.91
CA LEU A 47 3.41 -9.99 -12.21
C LEU A 47 1.94 -9.88 -12.63
N ALA A 48 1.13 -10.92 -12.39
CA ALA A 48 -0.30 -10.89 -12.65
C ALA A 48 -0.99 -9.79 -11.84
N ARG A 49 -0.77 -9.74 -10.52
CA ARG A 49 -1.29 -8.67 -9.64
C ARG A 49 -0.83 -7.28 -10.07
N THR A 50 0.42 -7.14 -10.50
CA THR A 50 0.94 -5.85 -11.00
C THR A 50 0.25 -5.44 -12.30
N THR A 51 0.03 -6.40 -13.21
CA THR A 51 -0.64 -6.17 -14.50
C THR A 51 -2.09 -5.73 -14.30
N GLU A 52 -2.81 -6.41 -13.40
CA GLU A 52 -4.15 -6.06 -12.98
C GLU A 52 -4.19 -4.65 -12.36
N GLY A 53 -3.31 -4.37 -11.40
CA GLY A 53 -3.22 -3.06 -10.76
C GLY A 53 -2.91 -1.92 -11.74
N VAL A 54 -2.01 -2.12 -12.71
CA VAL A 54 -1.74 -1.13 -13.77
C VAL A 54 -2.97 -0.91 -14.65
N THR A 55 -3.69 -1.99 -15.00
CA THR A 55 -4.92 -1.90 -15.79
C THR A 55 -5.99 -1.11 -15.05
N LEU A 56 -6.22 -1.42 -13.77
CA LEU A 56 -7.13 -0.70 -12.90
C LEU A 56 -6.75 0.78 -12.80
N LEU A 57 -5.49 1.11 -12.49
CA LEU A 57 -5.02 2.49 -12.38
C LEU A 57 -5.18 3.28 -13.68
N ARG A 58 -4.95 2.66 -14.84
CA ARG A 58 -5.18 3.29 -16.15
C ARG A 58 -6.66 3.61 -16.37
N ARG A 59 -7.57 2.74 -15.92
CA ARG A 59 -9.02 2.95 -16.04
C ARG A 59 -9.55 4.00 -15.04
N VAL A 60 -9.08 3.97 -13.79
CA VAL A 60 -9.45 4.98 -12.78
C VAL A 60 -8.83 6.35 -13.10
N GLY A 61 -7.67 6.37 -13.76
CA GLY A 61 -6.92 7.58 -14.15
C GLY A 61 -6.12 8.21 -13.01
N ARG A 62 -6.39 7.84 -11.77
CA ARG A 62 -5.66 8.25 -10.57
C ARG A 62 -5.82 7.22 -9.45
N GLN A 63 -5.20 7.48 -8.31
CA GLN A 63 -5.43 6.71 -7.09
C GLN A 63 -6.92 6.76 -6.69
N PRO A 64 -7.55 5.60 -6.37
CA PRO A 64 -8.99 5.50 -6.13
C PRO A 64 -9.42 5.97 -4.72
N TYR A 65 -8.67 6.88 -4.11
CA TYR A 65 -8.94 7.47 -2.80
C TYR A 65 -8.25 8.83 -2.69
N HIS A 66 -8.76 9.71 -1.84
CA HIS A 66 -8.10 10.98 -1.49
C HIS A 66 -6.96 10.79 -0.48
N ASP A 67 -7.20 10.01 0.57
CA ASP A 67 -6.24 9.76 1.65
C ASP A 67 -6.44 8.36 2.27
N LEU A 68 -5.40 7.86 2.93
CA LEU A 68 -5.44 6.61 3.69
C LEU A 68 -4.49 6.68 4.89
N PRO A 69 -4.88 7.36 5.99
CA PRO A 69 -4.08 7.50 7.20
C PRO A 69 -3.67 6.15 7.81
N ASP A 70 -2.56 6.14 8.56
CA ASP A 70 -2.13 4.93 9.27
C ASP A 70 -2.89 4.75 10.59
N VAL A 71 -4.04 4.09 10.50
CA VAL A 71 -4.88 3.78 11.67
C VAL A 71 -4.39 2.56 12.45
N LEU A 72 -3.43 1.79 11.93
CA LEU A 72 -2.94 0.58 12.63
C LEU A 72 -2.20 0.94 13.92
N ALA A 73 -1.52 2.09 13.93
CA ALA A 73 -0.85 2.63 15.10
C ALA A 73 -1.83 2.99 16.25
N LEU A 74 -3.12 3.20 15.94
CA LEU A 74 -4.16 3.54 16.91
C LEU A 74 -4.77 2.32 17.61
N LEU A 75 -4.64 1.13 17.00
CA LEU A 75 -5.25 -0.10 17.50
C LEU A 75 -4.81 -0.50 18.92
N PRO A 76 -3.54 -0.35 19.33
CA PRO A 76 -3.14 -0.65 20.70
C PRO A 76 -3.88 0.20 21.74
N THR A 77 -3.96 1.52 21.53
CA THR A 77 -4.67 2.46 22.42
C THR A 77 -6.17 2.15 22.43
N ALA A 78 -6.77 1.96 21.27
CA ALA A 78 -8.20 1.68 21.14
C ALA A 78 -8.66 0.36 21.79
N ARG A 79 -7.74 -0.57 22.06
CA ARG A 79 -8.04 -1.86 22.72
C ARG A 79 -8.03 -1.79 24.24
N VAL A 80 -7.44 -0.74 24.82
CA VAL A 80 -7.35 -0.60 26.28
C VAL A 80 -8.68 -0.09 26.82
N GLU A 81 -9.30 -0.84 27.72
CA GLU A 81 -10.55 -0.44 28.37
C GLU A 81 -10.39 0.89 29.11
N GLY A 82 -11.34 1.81 28.91
CA GLY A 82 -11.30 3.14 29.52
C GLY A 82 -10.40 4.17 28.82
N MET A 83 -9.67 3.78 27.77
CA MET A 83 -8.92 4.72 26.93
C MET A 83 -9.79 5.21 25.77
N HIS A 84 -9.63 6.49 25.43
CA HIS A 84 -10.30 7.13 24.31
C HIS A 84 -9.28 7.55 23.26
N LEU A 85 -9.72 7.56 22.00
CA LEU A 85 -8.97 8.19 20.92
C LEU A 85 -9.18 9.70 20.99
N GLU A 86 -8.11 10.45 20.77
CA GLU A 86 -8.16 11.90 20.68
C GLU A 86 -8.97 12.33 19.43
N PRO A 87 -9.56 13.54 19.41
CA PRO A 87 -10.39 13.99 18.29
C PRO A 87 -9.70 13.89 16.91
N ARG A 88 -8.38 14.07 16.85
CA ARG A 88 -7.59 13.92 15.62
C ARG A 88 -7.51 12.46 15.17
N GLU A 89 -7.27 11.55 16.11
CA GLU A 89 -7.22 10.10 15.83
C GLU A 89 -8.57 9.58 15.36
N LEU A 90 -9.68 10.08 15.91
CA LEU A 90 -11.03 9.80 15.42
C LEU A 90 -11.25 10.33 14.00
N SER A 91 -10.74 11.52 13.69
CA SER A 91 -10.78 12.09 12.34
C SER A 91 -9.98 11.24 11.34
N ASP A 92 -8.81 10.74 11.74
CA ASP A 92 -7.99 9.86 10.90
C ASP A 92 -8.70 8.52 10.63
N VAL A 93 -9.38 7.97 11.63
CA VAL A 93 -10.23 6.76 11.47
C VAL A 93 -11.37 7.03 10.49
N ALA A 94 -12.07 8.16 10.61
CA ALA A 94 -13.13 8.54 9.68
C ALA A 94 -12.61 8.66 8.23
N SER A 95 -11.50 9.39 8.04
CA SER A 95 -10.85 9.54 6.72
C SER A 95 -10.41 8.20 6.13
N PHE A 96 -9.87 7.30 6.96
CA PHE A 96 -9.51 5.94 6.52
C PHE A 96 -10.73 5.13 6.05
N ILE A 97 -11.84 5.19 6.77
CA ILE A 97 -13.10 4.50 6.39
C ILE A 97 -13.62 5.08 5.07
N GLU A 98 -13.64 6.40 4.92
CA GLU A 98 -14.05 7.08 3.68
C GLU A 98 -13.19 6.67 2.50
N GLY A 99 -11.86 6.67 2.66
CA GLY A 99 -10.93 6.19 1.62
C GLY A 99 -11.17 4.73 1.24
N GLY A 100 -11.45 3.86 2.21
CA GLY A 100 -11.83 2.46 1.98
C GLY A 100 -13.11 2.31 1.15
N MET A 101 -14.14 3.12 1.46
CA MET A 101 -15.38 3.13 0.69
C MET A 101 -15.18 3.67 -0.74
N GLU A 102 -14.35 4.70 -0.91
CA GLU A 102 -14.02 5.25 -2.22
C GLU A 102 -13.31 4.23 -3.10
N ILE A 103 -12.36 3.47 -2.53
CA ILE A 103 -11.68 2.35 -3.19
C ILE A 103 -12.72 1.33 -3.65
N ALA A 104 -13.55 0.82 -2.74
CA ALA A 104 -14.54 -0.20 -3.05
C ALA A 104 -15.50 0.25 -4.17
N SER A 105 -16.01 1.49 -4.07
CA SER A 105 -16.91 2.05 -5.07
C SER A 105 -16.26 2.22 -6.44
N ARG A 106 -15.03 2.73 -6.50
CA ARG A 106 -14.33 2.99 -7.77
C ARG A 106 -13.86 1.71 -8.45
N VAL A 107 -13.35 0.75 -7.69
CA VAL A 107 -12.90 -0.53 -8.23
C VAL A 107 -14.09 -1.33 -8.77
N ALA A 108 -15.19 -1.42 -8.02
CA ALA A 108 -16.39 -2.16 -8.44
C ALA A 108 -17.09 -1.60 -9.70
N ARG A 109 -16.84 -0.32 -10.06
CA ARG A 109 -17.42 0.31 -11.26
C ARG A 109 -16.63 0.04 -12.54
N ILE A 110 -15.45 -0.57 -12.42
CA ILE A 110 -14.47 -0.72 -13.50
C ILE A 110 -14.28 -2.20 -13.89
N GLU A 111 -14.61 -3.11 -12.99
CA GLU A 111 -14.87 -4.53 -13.28
C GLU A 111 -16.19 -4.70 -14.04
#